data_AF-A0A836FHQ3-F1
#
_entry.id   AF-A0A836FHQ3-F1
#
_cell.length_a   1.000
_cell.length_b   1.000
_cell.length_c   1.000
_cell.angle_alpha   90.00
_cell.angle_beta   90.00
_cell.angle_gamma   90.00
#
_symmetry.space_group_name_H-M   'P 1'
#
loop_
_entity.id
_entity.type
_entity.pdbx_description
1 polymer ?
#
loop_
_entity_poly.entity_id
_entity_poly.type
_entity_poly.pdbx_seq_one_letter_code
_entity_poly.pdbx_strand_id
1 'polypeptide(L)'
;MPPKCKFQEGEKVLCFHGPLIYEAKCLKSSITKEKQVKYLIHYAGWNKNWDEWVPESRVLKYNEANVQKQREVQRAHSNQQSAQKNKKGNTTTKTQGRRSEGGREKDTDSRSSTPVADKSMSRFSKGTSSSVMPSSSHESVSEPPRKKRSRLEPSGETEEYLTKIEVKIKLPEELKFVLIDESEIILKHHKLPALPVQNTVDKILDDYVETKSSGKSNDIRESTLEITKGIREYFNNTLGLQLLYKWERPQFIQIMNDNPEALPSQLYGAFHLLRLFVRLGGMLSYTPLDEKSIQLLLSHFHDFLQYLQKNNAVLFNLQQDYTDPSPDYHRKYG
;
A
#
# COMPACT_ATOMS: atom_id res chain seq x y z
N MET A 1 19.66 -30.65 -17.73
CA MET A 1 19.41 -31.01 -16.30
C MET A 1 18.08 -30.41 -15.86
N PRO A 2 17.38 -30.98 -14.87
CA PRO A 2 16.27 -30.29 -14.20
C PRO A 2 16.80 -29.05 -13.45
N PRO A 3 15.97 -27.99 -13.26
CA PRO A 3 16.35 -26.88 -12.40
C PRO A 3 16.49 -27.37 -10.94
N LYS A 4 17.54 -26.93 -10.26
CA LYS A 4 17.82 -27.29 -8.87
C LYS A 4 17.54 -26.10 -7.97
N CYS A 5 16.71 -26.29 -6.95
CA CYS A 5 16.46 -25.27 -5.92
C CYS A 5 17.79 -24.83 -5.28
N LYS A 6 18.05 -23.51 -5.24
CA LYS A 6 19.22 -22.90 -4.60
C LYS A 6 19.10 -22.83 -3.08
N PHE A 7 17.87 -22.86 -2.56
CA PHE A 7 17.56 -22.77 -1.14
C PHE A 7 16.78 -23.99 -0.66
N GLN A 8 17.02 -24.42 0.57
CA GLN A 8 16.37 -25.58 1.18
C GLN A 8 15.18 -25.19 2.07
N GLU A 9 14.26 -26.11 2.28
CA GLU A 9 13.16 -25.92 3.24
C GLU A 9 13.74 -25.84 4.66
N GLY A 10 13.39 -24.78 5.38
CA GLY A 10 13.97 -24.43 6.67
C GLY A 10 15.15 -23.45 6.63
N GLU A 11 15.75 -23.15 5.48
CA GLU A 11 16.95 -22.30 5.37
C GLU A 11 16.66 -20.83 5.75
N LYS A 12 17.57 -20.20 6.52
CA LYS A 12 17.55 -18.74 6.75
C LYS A 12 18.04 -18.04 5.47
N VAL A 13 17.22 -17.15 4.95
CA VAL A 13 17.47 -16.40 3.72
C VAL A 13 17.27 -14.90 3.95
N LEU A 14 17.71 -14.09 3.00
CA LEU A 14 17.34 -12.69 2.89
C LEU A 14 16.37 -12.57 1.72
N CYS A 15 15.26 -11.85 1.89
CA CYS A 15 14.25 -11.73 0.83
C CYS A 15 13.83 -10.28 0.62
N PHE A 16 13.69 -9.87 -0.64
CA PHE A 16 13.13 -8.59 -1.02
C PHE A 16 11.62 -8.54 -0.75
N HIS A 17 11.16 -7.46 -0.11
CA HIS A 17 9.75 -7.08 -0.05
C HIS A 17 9.65 -5.58 -0.30
N GLY A 18 8.99 -5.18 -1.39
CA GLY A 18 9.11 -3.82 -1.93
C GLY A 18 10.58 -3.47 -2.23
N PRO A 19 11.05 -2.24 -1.91
CA PRO A 19 12.43 -1.83 -2.15
C PRO A 19 13.43 -2.36 -1.10
N LEU A 20 12.97 -2.97 0.00
CA LEU A 20 13.80 -3.35 1.15
C LEU A 20 14.08 -4.85 1.20
N ILE A 21 15.19 -5.21 1.85
CA ILE A 21 15.59 -6.59 2.12
C ILE A 21 15.31 -6.91 3.59
N TYR A 22 14.66 -8.03 3.86
CA TYR A 22 14.31 -8.52 5.18
C TYR A 22 14.94 -9.89 5.46
N GLU A 23 15.17 -10.20 6.72
CA GLU A 23 15.44 -11.58 7.12
C GLU A 23 14.18 -12.43 6.97
N ALA A 24 14.33 -13.64 6.46
CA ALA A 24 13.21 -14.54 6.24
C ALA A 24 13.64 -16.01 6.34
N LYS A 25 12.66 -16.90 6.38
CA LYS A 25 12.84 -18.36 6.34
C LYS A 25 12.18 -18.91 5.08
N CYS A 26 12.94 -19.71 4.34
CA CYS A 26 12.37 -20.56 3.29
C CYS A 26 11.51 -21.63 3.97
N LEU A 27 10.19 -21.61 3.75
CA LEU A 27 9.28 -22.63 4.27
C LEU A 27 9.15 -23.81 3.31
N LYS A 28 9.03 -23.55 2.01
CA LYS A 28 8.89 -24.57 0.96
C LYS A 28 9.58 -24.17 -0.33
N SER A 29 9.99 -25.15 -1.14
CA SER A 29 10.43 -24.93 -2.52
C SER A 29 9.52 -25.66 -3.51
N SER A 30 9.28 -25.06 -4.68
CA SER A 30 8.44 -25.64 -5.73
C SER A 30 8.98 -25.30 -7.12
N ILE A 31 8.82 -26.24 -8.06
CA ILE A 31 9.21 -26.08 -9.46
C ILE A 31 7.92 -26.17 -10.29
N THR A 32 7.60 -25.12 -11.05
CA THR A 32 6.39 -25.07 -11.90
C THR A 32 6.53 -25.98 -13.13
N LYS A 33 5.42 -26.20 -13.85
CA LYS A 33 5.44 -26.96 -15.12
C LYS A 33 6.36 -26.29 -16.16
N GLU A 34 6.42 -24.95 -16.16
CA GLU A 34 7.34 -24.15 -16.97
C GLU A 34 8.80 -24.14 -16.45
N LYS A 35 9.16 -24.99 -15.47
CA LYS A 35 10.50 -25.11 -14.87
C LYS A 35 10.96 -23.88 -14.06
N GLN A 36 10.07 -22.96 -13.71
CA GLN A 36 10.39 -21.84 -12.81
C GLN A 36 10.49 -22.33 -11.36
N VAL A 37 11.48 -21.85 -10.61
CA VAL A 37 11.60 -22.14 -9.17
C VAL A 37 10.97 -21.02 -8.34
N LYS A 38 10.04 -21.39 -7.46
CA LYS A 38 9.36 -20.50 -6.50
C LYS A 38 9.57 -21.02 -5.08
N TYR A 39 9.66 -20.11 -4.12
CA TYR A 39 9.87 -20.42 -2.69
C TYR A 39 8.77 -19.77 -1.86
N LEU A 40 8.22 -20.51 -0.90
CA LEU A 40 7.31 -19.95 0.11
C LEU A 40 8.15 -19.32 1.21
N ILE A 41 7.97 -18.01 1.44
CA ILE A 41 8.81 -17.21 2.33
C ILE A 41 7.99 -16.71 3.52
N HIS A 42 8.53 -16.91 4.73
CA HIS A 42 8.02 -16.31 5.96
C HIS A 42 9.01 -15.25 6.46
N TYR A 43 8.55 -14.00 6.60
CA TYR A 43 9.38 -12.87 7.03
C TYR A 43 9.57 -12.84 8.56
N ALA A 44 10.79 -12.60 9.02
CA ALA A 44 11.13 -12.65 10.44
C ALA A 44 10.41 -11.55 11.23
N GLY A 45 9.57 -11.94 12.20
CA GLY A 45 8.77 -11.04 13.02
C GLY A 45 7.44 -10.60 12.39
N TRP A 46 7.07 -11.13 11.22
CA TRP A 46 5.82 -10.83 10.53
C TRP A 46 4.74 -11.88 10.86
N ASN A 47 3.47 -11.55 10.63
CA ASN A 47 2.37 -12.49 10.81
C ASN A 47 2.30 -13.46 9.59
N LYS A 48 1.90 -14.72 9.82
CA LYS A 48 1.83 -15.80 8.82
C LYS A 48 0.88 -15.51 7.65
N ASN A 49 -0.02 -14.53 7.78
CA ASN A 49 -0.85 -14.07 6.67
C ASN A 49 -0.07 -13.23 5.62
N TRP A 50 1.21 -12.97 5.86
CA TRP A 50 2.16 -12.39 4.88
C TRP A 50 3.09 -13.44 4.26
N ASP A 51 2.87 -14.74 4.50
CA ASP A 51 3.66 -15.81 3.89
C ASP A 51 3.36 -15.90 2.38
N GLU A 52 4.34 -15.59 1.53
CA GLU A 52 4.14 -15.46 0.07
C GLU A 52 5.04 -16.38 -0.76
N TRP A 53 4.53 -16.84 -1.91
CA TRP A 53 5.30 -17.59 -2.91
C TRP A 53 6.05 -16.61 -3.84
N VAL A 54 7.36 -16.50 -3.67
CA VAL A 54 8.21 -15.58 -4.45
C VAL A 54 9.04 -16.33 -5.49
N PRO A 55 9.38 -15.73 -6.64
CA PRO A 55 10.35 -16.28 -7.56
C PRO A 55 11.77 -16.23 -6.98
N GLU A 56 12.66 -17.10 -7.45
CA GLU A 56 14.05 -17.19 -7.01
C GLU A 56 14.81 -15.84 -7.00
N SER A 57 14.49 -14.92 -7.94
CA SER A 57 15.10 -13.60 -8.04
C SER A 57 14.86 -12.68 -6.82
N ARG A 58 13.82 -12.95 -6.00
CA ARG A 58 13.56 -12.23 -4.74
C ARG A 58 14.30 -12.81 -3.54
N VAL A 59 14.96 -13.97 -3.67
CA VAL A 59 15.61 -14.69 -2.56
C VAL A 59 17.13 -14.65 -2.68
N LEU A 60 17.79 -14.18 -1.63
CA LEU A 60 19.23 -14.07 -1.51
C LEU A 60 19.73 -15.00 -0.39
N LYS A 61 20.89 -15.63 -0.61
CA LYS A 61 21.52 -16.45 0.45
C LYS A 61 21.95 -15.56 1.60
N TYR A 62 21.70 -16.01 2.83
CA TYR A 62 22.20 -15.34 4.02
C TYR A 62 23.73 -15.44 4.09
N ASN A 63 24.41 -14.38 3.67
CA ASN A 63 25.87 -14.23 3.69
C ASN A 63 26.24 -12.75 3.89
N GLU A 64 27.50 -12.48 4.21
CA GLU A 64 27.95 -11.13 4.57
C GLU A 64 27.72 -10.09 3.47
N ALA A 65 27.94 -10.44 2.20
CA ALA A 65 27.68 -9.55 1.06
C ALA A 65 26.21 -9.14 0.94
N ASN A 66 25.28 -10.08 1.11
CA ASN A 66 23.84 -9.80 1.05
C ASN A 66 23.33 -9.09 2.32
N VAL A 67 23.92 -9.36 3.49
CA VAL A 67 23.67 -8.58 4.72
C VAL A 67 24.18 -7.14 4.56
N GLN A 68 25.33 -6.92 3.93
CA GLN A 68 25.82 -5.58 3.62
C GLN A 68 24.90 -4.87 2.62
N LYS A 69 24.43 -5.57 1.58
CA LYS A 69 23.41 -5.05 0.64
C LYS A 69 22.11 -4.66 1.34
N GLN A 70 21.67 -5.44 2.34
CA GLN A 70 20.53 -5.10 3.19
C GLN A 70 20.75 -3.78 3.95
N ARG A 71 21.91 -3.61 4.61
CA ARG A 71 22.26 -2.36 5.31
C ARG A 71 22.33 -1.17 4.36
N GLU A 72 22.91 -1.35 3.17
CA GLU A 72 23.02 -0.32 2.14
C GLU A 72 21.64 0.14 1.65
N VAL A 73 20.78 -0.81 1.29
CA VAL A 73 19.39 -0.56 0.86
C VAL A 73 18.59 0.16 1.96
N GLN A 74 18.70 -0.28 3.22
CA GLN A 74 18.06 0.39 4.37
C GLN A 74 18.61 1.82 4.58
N ARG A 75 19.93 2.02 4.49
CA ARG A 75 20.56 3.34 4.60
C ARG A 75 20.14 4.28 3.47
N ALA A 76 20.11 3.80 2.23
CA ALA A 76 19.68 4.59 1.08
C ALA A 76 18.22 5.05 1.23
N HIS A 77 17.33 4.15 1.67
CA HIS A 77 15.93 4.46 1.93
C HIS A 77 15.75 5.47 3.07
N SER A 78 16.50 5.32 4.17
CA SER A 78 16.51 6.27 5.28
C SER A 78 17.07 7.65 4.89
N ASN A 79 18.14 7.69 4.11
CA ASN A 79 18.75 8.92 3.62
C ASN A 79 17.85 9.68 2.63
N GLN A 80 17.04 8.96 1.82
CA GLN A 80 16.02 9.61 0.97
C GLN A 80 14.91 10.26 1.81
N GLN A 81 14.50 9.64 2.92
CA GLN A 81 13.52 10.21 3.85
C GLN A 81 14.07 11.41 4.66
N SER A 82 15.35 11.39 5.05
CA SER A 82 15.97 12.53 5.76
C SER A 82 16.30 13.70 4.84
N ALA A 83 16.69 13.44 3.59
CA ALA A 83 16.91 14.49 2.57
C ALA A 83 15.63 15.28 2.24
N GLN A 84 14.46 14.62 2.30
CA GLN A 84 13.16 15.31 2.19
C GLN A 84 12.92 16.24 3.39
N LYS A 85 13.12 15.77 4.62
CA LYS A 85 12.96 16.62 5.83
C LYS A 85 13.87 17.85 5.83
N ASN A 86 15.16 17.71 5.53
CA ASN A 86 16.10 18.82 5.60
C ASN A 86 15.88 19.92 4.53
N LYS A 87 15.10 19.65 3.47
CA LYS A 87 14.78 20.65 2.45
C LYS A 87 13.70 21.66 2.91
N LYS A 88 13.02 21.38 4.03
CA LYS A 88 11.88 22.17 4.55
C LYS A 88 12.27 23.31 5.50
N GLY A 89 13.57 23.57 5.69
CA GLY A 89 14.10 24.40 6.79
C GLY A 89 14.88 25.68 6.45
N ASN A 90 14.94 26.14 5.19
CA ASN A 90 15.82 27.26 4.82
C ASN A 90 15.23 28.26 3.81
N THR A 91 14.04 28.83 4.10
CA THR A 91 13.47 29.95 3.34
C THR A 91 12.72 30.96 4.22
N THR A 92 13.44 31.70 5.07
CA THR A 92 12.95 32.98 5.62
C THR A 92 14.06 34.03 5.54
N THR A 93 13.73 35.21 5.01
CA THR A 93 14.67 36.29 4.68
C THR A 93 14.87 37.27 5.84
N LYS A 94 15.98 38.04 5.76
CA LYS A 94 16.41 39.00 6.79
C LYS A 94 15.51 40.23 6.89
N THR A 95 15.30 40.71 8.12
CA THR A 95 15.08 42.13 8.45
C THR A 95 15.80 42.47 9.76
N GLN A 96 16.18 43.73 9.95
CA GLN A 96 17.06 44.17 11.07
C GLN A 96 16.25 44.72 12.27
N GLY A 97 16.70 44.41 13.50
CA GLY A 97 16.18 44.96 14.76
C GLY A 97 17.24 44.88 15.87
N ARG A 98 17.44 45.95 16.66
CA ARG A 98 18.71 46.25 17.36
C ARG A 98 18.60 46.26 18.90
N ARG A 99 19.34 45.35 19.56
CA ARG A 99 19.70 45.32 21.03
C ARG A 99 18.51 45.09 22.00
N SER A 100 18.68 44.63 23.24
CA SER A 100 19.88 44.60 24.12
C SER A 100 20.01 43.38 25.06
N GLU A 101 21.27 43.01 25.34
CA GLU A 101 21.90 42.38 26.54
C GLU A 101 21.19 41.39 27.49
N GLY A 102 21.98 40.40 27.95
CA GLY A 102 21.72 39.53 29.11
C GLY A 102 21.33 38.08 28.75
N GLY A 103 22.08 37.02 29.06
CA GLY A 103 23.47 36.93 29.54
C GLY A 103 23.71 35.86 30.62
N ARG A 104 24.14 34.65 30.23
CA ARG A 104 24.98 33.71 31.02
C ARG A 104 25.31 32.42 30.24
N GLU A 105 26.50 31.89 30.48
CA GLU A 105 26.98 30.61 29.94
C GLU A 105 26.59 29.44 30.85
N LYS A 106 26.53 28.22 30.29
CA LYS A 106 27.13 27.03 30.91
C LYS A 106 27.24 25.85 29.95
N ASP A 107 28.43 25.31 29.80
CA ASP A 107 28.64 23.93 29.34
C ASP A 107 28.13 22.92 30.38
N THR A 108 27.72 21.73 29.93
CA THR A 108 28.16 20.47 30.54
C THR A 108 27.93 19.28 29.58
N ASP A 109 28.82 18.31 29.68
CA ASP A 109 28.99 17.15 28.80
C ASP A 109 27.90 16.06 28.93
N SER A 110 27.86 15.22 27.89
CA SER A 110 27.26 13.88 27.73
C SER A 110 26.81 13.11 28.98
N ARG A 111 25.66 12.41 28.87
CA ARG A 111 25.64 10.92 28.80
C ARG A 111 24.25 10.29 28.60
N SER A 112 24.25 9.11 28.01
CA SER A 112 23.09 8.20 27.88
C SER A 112 22.79 7.45 29.18
N SER A 113 21.52 7.08 29.44
CA SER A 113 21.14 5.75 29.96
C SER A 113 19.63 5.49 30.00
N THR A 114 19.29 4.20 29.95
CA THR A 114 17.94 3.59 30.09
C THR A 114 17.44 3.65 31.54
N PRO A 115 16.12 3.72 31.80
CA PRO A 115 15.54 3.29 33.06
C PRO A 115 15.23 1.77 33.04
N VAL A 116 15.57 1.07 34.13
CA VAL A 116 15.18 -0.32 34.40
C VAL A 116 14.32 -0.33 35.67
N ALA A 117 13.31 -1.19 35.72
CA ALA A 117 12.53 -1.46 36.94
C ALA A 117 12.33 -2.97 37.11
N ASP A 118 12.55 -3.47 38.34
CA ASP A 118 12.49 -4.88 38.72
C ASP A 118 12.13 -5.00 40.22
N LYS A 119 11.78 -6.22 40.66
CA LYS A 119 11.46 -6.71 42.02
C LYS A 119 10.07 -6.43 42.61
N SER A 120 9.51 -7.32 43.46
CA SER A 120 9.72 -8.79 43.62
C SER A 120 8.78 -9.43 44.67
N MET A 121 8.19 -10.60 44.37
CA MET A 121 7.68 -11.64 45.31
C MET A 121 6.57 -11.21 46.31
N SER A 122 5.84 -12.07 47.03
CA SER A 122 5.83 -13.55 47.27
C SER A 122 4.36 -13.97 47.61
N ARG A 123 3.87 -15.21 47.80
CA ARG A 123 4.14 -16.66 47.54
C ARG A 123 3.01 -17.43 48.29
N PHE A 124 2.85 -18.74 48.04
CA PHE A 124 2.02 -19.75 48.76
C PHE A 124 0.48 -19.65 48.60
N SER A 125 -0.35 -20.71 48.51
CA SER A 125 -0.30 -22.18 48.27
C SER A 125 -1.77 -22.71 48.40
N LYS A 126 -2.22 -23.97 48.31
CA LYS A 126 -1.60 -25.33 48.33
C LYS A 126 -2.60 -26.42 47.82
N GLY A 127 -2.13 -27.39 47.00
CA GLY A 127 -2.67 -28.77 46.91
C GLY A 127 -4.01 -29.01 46.16
N THR A 128 -4.43 -30.25 45.80
CA THR A 128 -3.76 -31.58 45.83
C THR A 128 -4.45 -32.59 44.87
N SER A 129 -3.71 -33.52 44.22
CA SER A 129 -4.11 -34.87 43.67
C SER A 129 -5.33 -35.02 42.71
N SER A 130 -5.39 -35.89 41.68
CA SER A 130 -4.45 -36.82 40.99
C SER A 130 -5.10 -37.19 39.59
N SER A 131 -4.93 -38.28 38.80
CA SER A 131 -4.43 -39.68 38.90
C SER A 131 -3.95 -40.22 37.51
N VAL A 132 -3.79 -41.55 37.37
CA VAL A 132 -3.35 -42.38 36.20
C VAL A 132 -4.49 -43.34 35.73
N MET A 133 -4.80 -43.56 34.43
CA MET A 133 -4.29 -44.57 33.42
C MET A 133 -4.71 -46.06 33.68
N PRO A 134 -4.70 -47.05 32.73
CA PRO A 134 -4.31 -47.10 31.28
C PRO A 134 -5.12 -48.01 30.25
N SER A 135 -4.91 -47.78 28.92
CA SER A 135 -4.66 -48.70 27.75
C SER A 135 -5.55 -49.91 27.24
N SER A 136 -5.48 -50.11 25.89
CA SER A 136 -5.62 -51.37 25.06
C SER A 136 -7.05 -51.87 24.63
N SER A 137 -7.30 -52.59 23.50
CA SER A 137 -6.53 -53.01 22.27
C SER A 137 -7.44 -53.58 21.12
N HIS A 138 -6.90 -53.81 19.89
CA HIS A 138 -7.46 -54.51 18.69
C HIS A 138 -8.78 -53.93 18.06
N GLU A 139 -9.24 -54.17 16.81
CA GLU A 139 -8.70 -54.35 15.43
C GLU A 139 -9.93 -54.49 14.44
N SER A 140 -9.94 -54.57 13.09
CA SER A 140 -9.00 -54.44 11.95
C SER A 140 -9.80 -54.27 10.62
N VAL A 141 -9.14 -54.09 9.44
CA VAL A 141 -9.68 -54.37 8.06
C VAL A 141 -10.83 -53.41 7.57
N SER A 142 -11.25 -53.20 6.28
CA SER A 142 -11.08 -53.81 4.93
C SER A 142 -10.94 -52.81 3.73
N GLU A 143 -10.96 -53.34 2.50
CA GLU A 143 -11.12 -52.67 1.16
C GLU A 143 -12.50 -53.03 0.51
N PRO A 144 -12.94 -52.65 -0.74
CA PRO A 144 -12.23 -52.07 -1.93
C PRO A 144 -12.98 -50.93 -2.73
N PRO A 145 -12.49 -50.45 -3.91
CA PRO A 145 -12.82 -49.09 -4.44
C PRO A 145 -13.69 -49.00 -5.71
N ARG A 146 -14.10 -47.78 -6.11
CA ARG A 146 -14.70 -47.45 -7.43
C ARG A 146 -14.15 -46.16 -8.08
N LYS A 147 -14.33 -46.02 -9.39
CA LYS A 147 -13.54 -45.14 -10.31
C LYS A 147 -14.25 -43.84 -10.72
N LYS A 148 -13.44 -42.85 -11.13
CA LYS A 148 -13.69 -41.73 -12.06
C LYS A 148 -15.13 -41.21 -12.24
N ARG A 149 -15.31 -39.90 -12.02
CA ARG A 149 -16.08 -39.05 -12.96
C ARG A 149 -15.19 -37.92 -13.48
N SER A 150 -15.30 -37.65 -14.78
CA SER A 150 -14.63 -36.53 -15.44
C SER A 150 -15.23 -35.21 -14.95
N ARG A 151 -14.39 -34.18 -14.79
CA ARG A 151 -14.82 -32.78 -14.78
C ARG A 151 -14.04 -32.06 -15.87
N LEU A 152 -14.75 -31.24 -16.64
CA LEU A 152 -14.25 -30.64 -17.87
C LEU A 152 -13.11 -29.66 -17.58
N GLU A 153 -12.07 -29.69 -18.43
CA GLU A 153 -11.05 -28.65 -18.49
C GLU A 153 -11.70 -27.32 -18.94
N PRO A 154 -11.46 -26.19 -18.25
CA PRO A 154 -11.47 -24.89 -18.90
C PRO A 154 -10.31 -24.85 -19.90
N SER A 155 -10.54 -24.36 -21.12
CA SER A 155 -9.47 -24.22 -22.11
C SER A 155 -8.34 -23.35 -21.54
N GLY A 156 -7.09 -23.73 -21.81
CA GLY A 156 -5.95 -22.90 -21.47
C GLY A 156 -5.89 -21.68 -22.38
N GLU A 157 -5.85 -20.49 -21.77
CA GLU A 157 -5.27 -19.31 -22.41
C GLU A 157 -3.93 -19.01 -21.73
N THR A 158 -2.94 -18.64 -22.53
CA THR A 158 -1.56 -18.50 -22.08
C THR A 158 -1.37 -17.16 -21.38
N GLU A 159 -1.47 -17.11 -20.05
CA GLU A 159 -0.93 -15.99 -19.28
C GLU A 159 0.60 -15.99 -19.38
N GLU A 160 1.09 -15.43 -20.49
CA GLU A 160 2.48 -15.11 -20.73
C GLU A 160 2.94 -14.16 -19.62
N TYR A 161 3.79 -14.68 -18.73
CA TYR A 161 4.19 -14.02 -17.49
C TYR A 161 5.15 -12.86 -17.78
N LEU A 162 4.60 -11.75 -18.30
CA LEU A 162 5.32 -10.53 -18.62
C LEU A 162 6.19 -10.10 -17.44
N THR A 163 7.41 -9.67 -17.74
CA THR A 163 8.38 -9.28 -16.71
C THR A 163 7.88 -8.00 -16.04
N LYS A 164 7.21 -8.17 -14.89
CA LYS A 164 6.35 -7.17 -14.27
C LYS A 164 7.12 -5.95 -13.74
N ILE A 165 7.35 -4.96 -14.61
CA ILE A 165 7.94 -3.67 -14.25
C ILE A 165 6.92 -2.87 -13.44
N GLU A 166 7.20 -2.63 -12.16
CA GLU A 166 6.35 -1.83 -11.27
C GLU A 166 6.44 -0.34 -11.66
N VAL A 167 5.45 0.17 -12.38
CA VAL A 167 5.40 1.56 -12.87
C VAL A 167 5.13 2.52 -11.70
N LYS A 168 6.12 3.32 -11.30
CA LYS A 168 5.99 4.22 -10.13
C LYS A 168 5.63 5.66 -10.51
N ILE A 169 4.34 5.97 -10.37
CA ILE A 169 3.81 7.33 -10.46
C ILE A 169 4.38 8.16 -9.29
N LYS A 170 5.12 9.22 -9.61
CA LYS A 170 5.72 10.12 -8.62
C LYS A 170 4.71 11.21 -8.22
N LEU A 171 4.03 11.03 -7.09
CA LEU A 171 3.20 12.10 -6.52
C LEU A 171 4.10 13.28 -6.04
N PRO A 172 3.66 14.54 -6.18
CA PRO A 172 4.19 15.71 -5.46
C PRO A 172 4.26 15.51 -3.94
N GLU A 173 4.98 16.35 -3.19
CA GLU A 173 5.11 16.17 -1.72
C GLU A 173 3.89 16.72 -0.97
N GLU A 174 3.37 17.84 -1.47
CA GLU A 174 2.14 18.53 -1.04
C GLU A 174 0.95 17.59 -1.06
N LEU A 175 0.79 16.84 -2.16
CA LEU A 175 -0.28 15.84 -2.32
C LEU A 175 -0.07 14.59 -1.44
N LYS A 176 1.15 14.34 -0.91
CA LYS A 176 1.34 13.30 0.12
C LYS A 176 0.89 13.78 1.49
N PHE A 177 1.09 15.05 1.83
CA PHE A 177 0.56 15.60 3.09
C PHE A 177 -0.97 15.57 3.09
N VAL A 178 -1.61 15.98 1.99
CA VAL A 178 -3.07 15.85 1.78
C VAL A 178 -3.59 14.43 2.06
N LEU A 179 -2.91 13.38 1.56
CA LEU A 179 -3.27 11.99 1.82
C LEU A 179 -3.02 11.54 3.27
N ILE A 180 -2.01 12.09 3.94
CA ILE A 180 -1.73 11.80 5.36
C ILE A 180 -2.84 12.41 6.23
N ASP A 181 -3.14 13.69 6.01
CA ASP A 181 -4.13 14.46 6.77
C ASP A 181 -5.54 13.86 6.59
N GLU A 182 -5.89 13.43 5.38
CA GLU A 182 -7.12 12.68 5.09
C GLU A 182 -7.17 11.34 5.84
N SER A 183 -6.08 10.56 5.78
CA SER A 183 -6.02 9.27 6.47
C SER A 183 -6.14 9.42 7.99
N GLU A 184 -5.67 10.53 8.56
CA GLU A 184 -5.82 10.86 9.98
C GLU A 184 -7.28 11.19 10.33
N ILE A 185 -7.95 12.01 9.52
CA ILE A 185 -9.38 12.33 9.67
C ILE A 185 -10.28 11.09 9.63
N ILE A 186 -9.96 10.10 8.79
CA ILE A 186 -10.75 8.87 8.67
C ILE A 186 -10.37 7.85 9.75
N LEU A 187 -9.08 7.62 10.00
CA LEU A 187 -8.59 6.51 10.84
C LEU A 187 -8.43 6.86 12.32
N LYS A 188 -8.38 8.16 12.69
CA LYS A 188 -8.34 8.60 14.11
C LYS A 188 -9.59 9.35 14.53
N HIS A 189 -10.16 10.17 13.65
CA HIS A 189 -11.34 11.00 13.95
C HIS A 189 -12.66 10.40 13.44
N HIS A 190 -12.63 9.23 12.79
CA HIS A 190 -13.80 8.47 12.31
C HIS A 190 -14.81 9.29 11.48
N LYS A 191 -14.35 10.35 10.79
CA LYS A 191 -15.20 11.07 9.83
C LYS A 191 -15.39 10.24 8.56
N LEU A 192 -16.47 10.53 7.85
CA LEU A 192 -16.77 9.98 6.51
C LEU A 192 -16.82 11.11 5.49
N PRO A 193 -16.59 10.82 4.19
CA PRO A 193 -16.86 11.80 3.15
C PRO A 193 -18.33 12.19 3.14
N ALA A 194 -18.60 13.48 2.97
CA ALA A 194 -19.94 14.06 2.82
C ALA A 194 -20.38 13.86 1.35
N LEU A 195 -21.02 12.72 1.07
CA LEU A 195 -21.41 12.31 -0.28
C LEU A 195 -22.84 12.79 -0.62
N PRO A 196 -23.09 13.32 -1.83
CA PRO A 196 -22.11 13.65 -2.87
C PRO A 196 -21.27 14.89 -2.50
N VAL A 197 -19.97 14.84 -2.81
CA VAL A 197 -19.06 15.97 -2.55
C VAL A 197 -19.30 17.15 -3.49
N GLN A 198 -18.82 18.34 -3.12
CA GLN A 198 -19.01 19.57 -3.91
C GLN A 198 -18.11 19.63 -5.16
N ASN A 199 -16.94 19.01 -5.11
CA ASN A 199 -15.99 18.89 -6.24
C ASN A 199 -15.81 17.41 -6.60
N THR A 200 -16.71 16.89 -7.43
CA THR A 200 -16.75 15.48 -7.84
C THR A 200 -15.62 15.13 -8.81
N VAL A 201 -15.26 13.85 -8.92
CA VAL A 201 -14.23 13.38 -9.88
C VAL A 201 -14.59 13.75 -11.32
N ASP A 202 -15.86 13.61 -11.71
CA ASP A 202 -16.34 14.01 -13.03
C ASP A 202 -16.00 15.47 -13.32
N LYS A 203 -16.43 16.38 -12.43
CA LYS A 203 -16.18 17.82 -12.53
C LYS A 203 -14.68 18.15 -12.57
N ILE A 204 -13.88 17.56 -11.69
CA ILE A 204 -12.42 17.80 -11.62
C ILE A 204 -11.71 17.40 -12.93
N LEU A 205 -12.19 16.33 -13.58
CA LEU A 205 -11.66 15.87 -14.87
C LEU A 205 -12.13 16.76 -16.03
N ASP A 206 -13.37 17.24 -16.00
CA ASP A 206 -13.93 18.15 -17.02
C ASP A 206 -13.29 19.55 -16.92
N ASP A 207 -13.20 20.14 -15.72
CA ASP A 207 -12.47 21.40 -15.44
C ASP A 207 -11.00 21.34 -15.93
N TYR A 208 -10.35 20.18 -15.80
CA TYR A 208 -9.00 19.94 -16.30
C TYR A 208 -8.93 19.91 -17.83
N VAL A 209 -9.88 19.23 -18.50
CA VAL A 209 -9.98 19.23 -19.96
C VAL A 209 -10.16 20.64 -20.50
N GLU A 210 -11.03 21.46 -19.91
CA GLU A 210 -11.23 22.86 -20.31
C GLU A 210 -9.95 23.69 -20.11
N THR A 211 -9.29 23.54 -18.95
CA THR A 211 -7.99 24.16 -18.64
C THR A 211 -6.90 23.77 -19.66
N LYS A 212 -6.93 22.56 -20.21
CA LYS A 212 -5.97 22.08 -21.22
C LYS A 212 -6.36 22.45 -22.66
N SER A 213 -7.65 22.58 -22.95
CA SER A 213 -8.21 22.98 -24.25
C SER A 213 -7.93 24.45 -24.55
N SER A 214 -7.84 25.28 -23.52
CA SER A 214 -7.64 26.72 -23.60
C SER A 214 -6.27 27.09 -24.17
N GLY A 215 -6.20 27.28 -25.50
CA GLY A 215 -5.01 27.77 -26.21
C GLY A 215 -4.04 26.69 -26.71
N LYS A 216 -4.53 25.48 -27.04
CA LYS A 216 -3.71 24.37 -27.57
C LYS A 216 -4.26 23.76 -28.86
N SER A 217 -3.44 22.94 -29.52
CA SER A 217 -3.85 22.10 -30.67
C SER A 217 -4.94 21.10 -30.28
N ASN A 218 -5.85 20.80 -31.22
CA ASN A 218 -6.92 19.81 -31.04
C ASN A 218 -6.39 18.42 -30.63
N ASP A 219 -5.25 18.00 -31.19
CA ASP A 219 -4.54 16.76 -30.86
C ASP A 219 -4.21 16.61 -29.36
N ILE A 220 -3.84 17.73 -28.71
CA ILE A 220 -3.57 17.77 -27.26
C ILE A 220 -4.88 17.72 -26.46
N ARG A 221 -5.99 18.23 -27.00
CA ARG A 221 -7.32 18.15 -26.39
C ARG A 221 -7.89 16.73 -26.47
N GLU A 222 -7.76 16.09 -27.63
CA GLU A 222 -8.25 14.73 -27.89
C GLU A 222 -7.51 13.69 -27.03
N SER A 223 -6.18 13.72 -27.01
CA SER A 223 -5.38 12.91 -26.08
C SER A 223 -5.68 13.20 -24.60
N THR A 224 -5.95 14.46 -24.23
CA THR A 224 -6.38 14.78 -22.84
C THR A 224 -7.75 14.17 -22.51
N LEU A 225 -8.70 14.19 -23.45
CA LEU A 225 -10.03 13.59 -23.32
C LEU A 225 -9.98 12.07 -23.17
N GLU A 226 -9.16 11.37 -23.96
CA GLU A 226 -8.97 9.92 -23.80
C GLU A 226 -8.41 9.56 -22.42
N ILE A 227 -7.39 10.29 -21.96
CA ILE A 227 -6.78 10.04 -20.65
C ILE A 227 -7.74 10.34 -19.50
N THR A 228 -8.51 11.44 -19.53
CA THR A 228 -9.48 11.72 -18.46
C THR A 228 -10.68 10.76 -18.47
N LYS A 229 -11.16 10.35 -19.65
CA LYS A 229 -12.15 9.27 -19.78
C LYS A 229 -11.63 7.97 -19.16
N GLY A 230 -10.40 7.57 -19.50
CA GLY A 230 -9.76 6.39 -18.92
C GLY A 230 -9.64 6.47 -17.39
N ILE A 231 -9.25 7.63 -16.84
CA ILE A 231 -9.21 7.85 -15.39
C ILE A 231 -10.61 7.71 -14.76
N ARG A 232 -11.66 8.25 -15.40
CA ARG A 232 -13.07 8.20 -14.92
C ARG A 232 -13.59 6.76 -14.85
N GLU A 233 -13.50 6.02 -15.95
CA GLU A 233 -13.91 4.61 -16.03
C GLU A 233 -13.15 3.74 -15.03
N TYR A 234 -11.84 3.97 -14.90
CA TYR A 234 -10.98 3.23 -14.00
C TYR A 234 -11.24 3.55 -12.53
N PHE A 235 -11.54 4.80 -12.19
CA PHE A 235 -11.97 5.20 -10.84
C PHE A 235 -13.26 4.48 -10.43
N ASN A 236 -14.25 4.48 -11.32
CA ASN A 236 -15.55 3.82 -11.09
C ASN A 236 -15.41 2.33 -10.79
N ASN A 237 -14.56 1.63 -11.56
CA ASN A 237 -14.28 0.21 -11.32
C ASN A 237 -13.42 -0.05 -10.07
N THR A 238 -12.52 0.85 -9.69
CA THR A 238 -11.49 0.59 -8.66
C THR A 238 -11.89 1.04 -7.25
N LEU A 239 -12.75 2.06 -7.10
CA LEU A 239 -13.06 2.68 -5.80
C LEU A 239 -13.49 1.65 -4.74
N GLY A 240 -14.60 0.96 -4.99
CA GLY A 240 -15.19 -0.01 -4.08
C GLY A 240 -14.30 -1.22 -3.80
N LEU A 241 -13.38 -1.54 -4.71
CA LEU A 241 -12.46 -2.67 -4.60
C LEU A 241 -11.24 -2.37 -3.72
N GLN A 242 -10.53 -1.26 -4.00
CA GLN A 242 -9.16 -1.04 -3.49
C GLN A 242 -8.86 0.36 -2.91
N LEU A 243 -9.72 1.37 -3.14
CA LEU A 243 -9.41 2.75 -2.73
C LEU A 243 -9.99 3.13 -1.37
N LEU A 244 -11.07 2.48 -0.93
CA LEU A 244 -11.74 2.77 0.35
C LEU A 244 -11.05 2.12 1.57
N TYR A 245 -10.94 2.87 2.67
CA TYR A 245 -10.60 2.36 3.99
C TYR A 245 -11.76 1.52 4.56
N LYS A 246 -11.46 0.65 5.55
CA LYS A 246 -12.46 -0.21 6.20
C LYS A 246 -13.68 0.57 6.71
N TRP A 247 -13.46 1.78 7.25
CA TRP A 247 -14.49 2.64 7.82
C TRP A 247 -15.51 3.17 6.79
N GLU A 248 -15.10 3.38 5.55
CA GLU A 248 -15.93 3.94 4.48
C GLU A 248 -16.77 2.89 3.74
N ARG A 249 -16.41 1.59 3.84
CA ARG A 249 -17.06 0.54 3.04
C ARG A 249 -18.56 0.37 3.34
N PRO A 250 -19.06 0.45 4.59
CA PRO A 250 -20.49 0.36 4.84
C PRO A 250 -21.29 1.51 4.18
N GLN A 251 -20.79 2.75 4.24
CA GLN A 251 -21.38 3.90 3.54
C GLN A 251 -21.43 3.68 2.02
N PHE A 252 -20.33 3.23 1.42
CA PHE A 252 -20.29 2.91 -0.01
C PHE A 252 -21.28 1.81 -0.39
N ILE A 253 -21.29 0.69 0.35
CA ILE A 253 -22.21 -0.44 0.09
C ILE A 253 -23.66 0.01 0.21
N GLN A 254 -24.00 0.83 1.20
CA GLN A 254 -25.35 1.38 1.31
C GLN A 254 -25.70 2.26 0.09
N ILE A 255 -24.87 3.27 -0.25
CA ILE A 255 -25.19 4.20 -1.34
C ILE A 255 -25.33 3.50 -2.69
N MET A 256 -24.50 2.49 -2.97
CA MET A 256 -24.57 1.71 -4.21
C MET A 256 -25.75 0.72 -4.25
N ASN A 257 -26.23 0.24 -3.10
CA ASN A 257 -27.48 -0.53 -3.03
C ASN A 257 -28.71 0.37 -3.18
N ASP A 258 -28.69 1.54 -2.55
CA ASP A 258 -29.78 2.52 -2.57
C ASP A 258 -29.89 3.20 -3.95
N ASN A 259 -28.77 3.32 -4.69
CA ASN A 259 -28.69 3.96 -6.02
C ASN A 259 -27.81 3.16 -7.00
N PRO A 260 -28.29 2.03 -7.58
CA PRO A 260 -27.47 1.14 -8.42
C PRO A 260 -26.92 1.75 -9.71
N GLU A 261 -27.52 2.84 -10.21
CA GLU A 261 -27.07 3.55 -11.42
C GLU A 261 -26.06 4.68 -11.14
N ALA A 262 -25.83 5.03 -9.87
CA ALA A 262 -24.97 6.16 -9.50
C ALA A 262 -23.48 5.81 -9.69
N LEU A 263 -22.77 6.57 -10.51
CA LEU A 263 -21.34 6.34 -10.73
C LEU A 263 -20.51 6.90 -9.57
N PRO A 264 -19.50 6.15 -9.06
CA PRO A 264 -18.60 6.65 -8.03
C PRO A 264 -17.98 8.02 -8.32
N SER A 265 -17.67 8.32 -9.58
CA SER A 265 -17.06 9.57 -10.03
C SER A 265 -18.00 10.78 -9.96
N GLN A 266 -19.31 10.55 -9.82
CA GLN A 266 -20.34 11.57 -9.59
C GLN A 266 -20.58 11.84 -8.10
N LEU A 267 -20.05 10.99 -7.20
CA LEU A 267 -20.31 11.03 -5.75
C LEU A 267 -19.06 11.43 -4.94
N TYR A 268 -17.90 10.90 -5.31
CA TYR A 268 -16.62 11.09 -4.64
C TYR A 268 -15.78 12.16 -5.35
N GLY A 269 -14.70 12.64 -4.71
CA GLY A 269 -13.90 13.78 -5.18
C GLY A 269 -12.40 13.61 -5.14
N ALA A 270 -11.70 14.74 -5.01
CA ALA A 270 -10.25 14.85 -5.20
C ALA A 270 -9.43 13.91 -4.30
N PHE A 271 -9.82 13.70 -3.05
CA PHE A 271 -9.11 12.83 -2.12
C PHE A 271 -9.06 11.37 -2.61
N HIS A 272 -10.22 10.77 -2.88
CA HIS A 272 -10.31 9.40 -3.41
C HIS A 272 -9.67 9.27 -4.80
N LEU A 273 -9.79 10.29 -5.65
CA LEU A 273 -9.09 10.36 -6.93
C LEU A 273 -7.57 10.39 -6.75
N LEU A 274 -7.07 11.07 -5.73
CA LEU A 274 -5.64 11.09 -5.41
C LEU A 274 -5.16 9.74 -4.85
N ARG A 275 -5.99 9.02 -4.07
CA ARG A 275 -5.71 7.63 -3.68
C ARG A 275 -5.58 6.71 -4.89
N LEU A 276 -6.30 6.97 -5.99
CA LEU A 276 -6.17 6.18 -7.23
C LEU A 276 -4.74 6.22 -7.78
N PHE A 277 -4.10 7.39 -7.87
CA PHE A 277 -2.74 7.51 -8.40
C PHE A 277 -1.67 6.79 -7.55
N VAL A 278 -1.96 6.48 -6.28
CA VAL A 278 -1.11 5.65 -5.42
C VAL A 278 -1.22 4.16 -5.78
N ARG A 279 -2.39 3.69 -6.25
CA ARG A 279 -2.63 2.28 -6.64
C ARG A 279 -2.34 2.00 -8.11
N LEU A 280 -2.71 2.95 -8.99
CA LEU A 280 -2.70 2.82 -10.45
C LEU A 280 -1.37 2.31 -10.99
N GLY A 281 -0.24 2.82 -10.49
CA GLY A 281 1.10 2.39 -10.91
C GLY A 281 1.39 0.88 -10.74
N GLY A 282 0.87 0.27 -9.67
CA GLY A 282 0.96 -1.18 -9.46
C GLY A 282 0.08 -2.00 -10.41
N MET A 283 -0.93 -1.37 -11.02
CA MET A 283 -1.90 -2.01 -11.91
C MET A 283 -1.58 -1.82 -13.39
N LEU A 284 -0.96 -0.69 -13.78
CA LEU A 284 -0.40 -0.48 -15.13
C LEU A 284 0.57 -1.61 -15.56
N SER A 285 1.26 -2.21 -14.59
CA SER A 285 2.17 -3.34 -14.80
C SER A 285 1.49 -4.67 -15.22
N TYR A 286 0.16 -4.69 -15.32
CA TYR A 286 -0.63 -5.78 -15.93
C TYR A 286 -1.19 -5.42 -17.32
N THR A 287 -1.08 -4.16 -17.75
CA THR A 287 -1.57 -3.72 -19.06
C THR A 287 -0.44 -3.88 -20.09
N PRO A 288 -0.67 -4.56 -21.25
CA PRO A 288 0.34 -4.76 -22.26
C PRO A 288 0.58 -3.46 -23.08
N LEU A 289 1.30 -2.51 -22.48
CA LEU A 289 1.72 -1.26 -23.09
C LEU A 289 3.23 -1.29 -23.39
N ASP A 290 3.64 -0.69 -24.50
CA ASP A 290 5.05 -0.48 -24.80
C ASP A 290 5.64 0.66 -23.96
N GLU A 291 6.98 0.74 -23.91
CA GLU A 291 7.66 1.73 -23.08
C GLU A 291 7.30 3.19 -23.44
N LYS A 292 7.08 3.50 -24.72
CA LYS A 292 6.72 4.87 -25.15
C LYS A 292 5.31 5.22 -24.71
N SER A 293 4.35 4.31 -24.86
CA SER A 293 2.99 4.49 -24.35
C SER A 293 2.97 4.67 -22.83
N ILE A 294 3.79 3.90 -22.08
CA ILE A 294 3.93 4.06 -20.62
C ILE A 294 4.54 5.44 -20.27
N GLN A 295 5.58 5.88 -20.98
CA GLN A 295 6.21 7.19 -20.76
C GLN A 295 5.25 8.36 -21.08
N LEU A 296 4.47 8.26 -22.16
CA LEU A 296 3.45 9.25 -22.54
C LEU A 296 2.34 9.31 -21.49
N LEU A 297 1.78 8.16 -21.10
CA LEU A 297 0.74 8.04 -20.08
C LEU A 297 1.20 8.62 -18.72
N LEU A 298 2.43 8.34 -18.32
CA LEU A 298 3.05 8.94 -17.13
C LEU A 298 3.17 10.46 -17.24
N SER A 299 3.48 11.00 -18.43
CA SER A 299 3.54 12.45 -18.67
C SER A 299 2.19 13.10 -18.41
N HIS A 300 1.10 12.56 -18.98
CA HIS A 300 -0.26 13.06 -18.72
C HIS A 300 -0.66 12.93 -17.24
N PHE A 301 -0.28 11.85 -16.55
CA PHE A 301 -0.53 11.69 -15.12
C PHE A 301 0.26 12.68 -14.24
N HIS A 302 1.51 12.99 -14.57
CA HIS A 302 2.28 14.02 -13.84
C HIS A 302 1.77 15.43 -14.13
N ASP A 303 1.28 15.71 -15.34
CA ASP A 303 0.65 16.98 -15.70
C ASP A 303 -0.71 17.17 -14.97
N PHE A 304 -1.51 16.11 -14.85
CA PHE A 304 -2.74 16.11 -14.04
C PHE A 304 -2.46 16.28 -12.53
N LEU A 305 -1.45 15.57 -12.00
CA LEU A 305 -1.04 15.74 -10.59
C LEU A 305 -0.51 17.16 -10.32
N GLN A 306 0.13 17.82 -11.29
CA GLN A 306 0.49 19.25 -11.17
C GLN A 306 -0.74 20.18 -11.20
N TYR A 307 -1.80 19.84 -11.94
CA TYR A 307 -3.07 20.57 -11.89
C TYR A 307 -3.76 20.42 -10.52
N LEU A 308 -3.82 19.20 -9.96
CA LEU A 308 -4.32 18.98 -8.60
C LEU A 308 -3.50 19.75 -7.55
N GLN A 309 -2.17 19.78 -7.70
CA GLN A 309 -1.28 20.55 -6.81
C GLN A 309 -1.50 22.06 -6.90
N LYS A 310 -1.72 22.61 -8.10
CA LYS A 310 -1.97 24.05 -8.30
C LYS A 310 -3.30 24.50 -7.70
N ASN A 311 -4.33 23.66 -7.81
CA ASN A 311 -5.68 23.94 -7.31
C ASN A 311 -5.94 23.39 -5.89
N ASN A 312 -4.88 23.01 -5.15
CA ASN A 312 -4.98 22.24 -3.91
C ASN A 312 -5.97 22.85 -2.89
N ALA A 313 -5.86 24.16 -2.63
CA ALA A 313 -6.71 24.88 -1.67
C ALA A 313 -8.21 24.96 -2.06
N VAL A 314 -8.58 24.61 -3.30
CA VAL A 314 -9.97 24.55 -3.78
C VAL A 314 -10.47 23.10 -3.86
N LEU A 315 -9.58 22.14 -4.11
CA LEU A 315 -9.92 20.75 -4.36
C LEU A 315 -9.89 19.85 -3.12
N PHE A 316 -9.16 20.21 -2.06
CA PHE A 316 -8.97 19.37 -0.87
C PHE A 316 -9.37 20.12 0.40
N ASN A 317 -10.67 20.11 0.76
CA ASN A 317 -11.17 20.79 1.96
C ASN A 317 -11.75 19.80 2.98
N LEU A 318 -10.89 19.31 3.88
CA LEU A 318 -11.28 18.35 4.93
C LEU A 318 -12.43 18.81 5.85
N GLN A 319 -12.72 20.11 5.94
CA GLN A 319 -13.82 20.65 6.76
C GLN A 319 -15.18 20.68 6.01
N GLN A 320 -15.14 20.59 4.68
CA GLN A 320 -16.31 20.65 3.81
C GLN A 320 -16.62 19.29 3.19
N ASP A 321 -15.59 18.53 2.84
CA ASP A 321 -15.69 17.23 2.17
C ASP A 321 -15.87 16.06 3.16
N TYR A 322 -15.66 16.25 4.48
CA TYR A 322 -15.81 15.21 5.51
C TYR A 322 -16.68 15.67 6.68
N THR A 323 -17.56 14.78 7.15
CA THR A 323 -18.52 15.02 8.22
C THR A 323 -18.50 13.90 9.27
N ASP A 324 -19.08 14.17 10.44
CA ASP A 324 -19.26 13.17 11.48
C ASP A 324 -20.42 12.21 11.09
N PRO A 325 -20.20 10.89 11.03
CA PRO A 325 -21.24 9.95 10.64
C PRO A 325 -22.28 9.78 11.75
N SER A 326 -23.50 9.43 11.35
CA SER A 326 -24.65 9.40 12.25
C SER A 326 -24.44 8.49 13.47
N PRO A 327 -25.12 8.74 14.61
CA PRO A 327 -25.01 7.90 15.81
C PRO A 327 -25.32 6.42 15.54
N ASP A 328 -26.23 6.12 14.60
CA ASP A 328 -26.54 4.75 14.20
C ASP A 328 -25.45 4.12 13.32
N TYR A 329 -24.70 4.89 12.52
CA TYR A 329 -23.53 4.39 11.80
C TYR A 329 -22.44 3.98 12.78
N HIS A 330 -22.12 4.86 13.74
CA HIS A 330 -21.19 4.56 14.83
C HIS A 330 -21.62 3.31 15.62
N ARG A 331 -22.91 3.19 15.98
CA ARG A 331 -23.43 2.01 16.71
C ARG A 331 -23.36 0.70 15.92
N LYS A 332 -23.44 0.75 14.58
CA LYS A 332 -23.44 -0.45 13.72
C LYS A 332 -22.04 -0.93 13.32
N TYR A 333 -21.04 -0.04 13.26
CA TYR A 333 -19.76 -0.33 12.61
C TYR A 333 -18.50 0.05 13.41
N GLY A 334 -18.63 0.83 14.49
CA GLY A 334 -17.53 1.33 15.33
C GLY A 334 -16.99 0.36 16.37
#